data_AF-A0A151AX79-F1
#
_entry.id   AF-A0A151AX79-F1
#
_cell.length_a   1.000
_cell.length_b   1.000
_cell.length_c   1.000
_cell.angle_alpha   90.00
_cell.angle_beta   90.00
_cell.angle_gamma   90.00
#
_symmetry.space_group_name_H-M   'P 1'
#
loop_
_entity.id
_entity.type
_entity.pdbx_description
1 polymer ?
#
loop_
_entity_poly.entity_id
_entity_poly.type
_entity_poly.pdbx_seq_one_letter_code
_entity_poly.pdbx_strand_id
1 'polypeptide(L)'
;MDVGESLVGSYFKYVLGCKIVVYNCHLEAGGEIDVIALAPDGSRVYLCEVATHLRGLLYGDSNATTCTRIAHKIKRAAAFAAANFPGREPVFMLWAPAVSRGLARDLAALKESSLDQGIAVEFILNRDYTACIRRLQEAARQNIKTTDEPAFRLLQILEHLR
;
A
#
# COMPACT_ATOMS: atom_id res chain seq x y z
N MET A 1 -10.76 1.35 9.19
CA MET A 1 -10.30 0.63 8.00
C MET A 1 -11.22 0.93 6.83
N ASP A 2 -10.71 1.72 5.88
CA ASP A 2 -11.37 1.92 4.59
C ASP A 2 -11.35 0.63 3.73
N VAL A 3 -12.22 0.54 2.72
CA VAL A 3 -12.23 -0.59 1.78
C VAL A 3 -10.91 -0.72 1.00
N GLY A 4 -10.26 0.41 0.69
CA GLY A 4 -8.96 0.44 0.03
C GLY A 4 -7.88 -0.21 0.87
N GLU A 5 -7.79 0.17 2.14
CA GLU A 5 -6.89 -0.46 3.12
C GLU A 5 -7.16 -1.95 3.23
N SER A 6 -8.44 -2.34 3.34
CA SER A 6 -8.84 -3.75 3.45
C SER A 6 -8.42 -4.56 2.21
N LEU A 7 -8.52 -4.00 1.00
CA LEU A 7 -8.01 -4.64 -0.22
C LEU A 7 -6.49 -4.82 -0.19
N VAL A 8 -5.75 -3.78 0.19
CA VAL A 8 -4.28 -3.82 0.23
C VAL A 8 -3.80 -4.79 1.31
N GLY A 9 -4.35 -4.72 2.52
CA GLY A 9 -4.00 -5.66 3.59
C GLY A 9 -4.36 -7.11 3.26
N SER A 10 -5.51 -7.33 2.62
CA SER A 10 -5.89 -8.65 2.09
C SER A 10 -4.90 -9.16 1.04
N TYR A 11 -4.36 -8.28 0.18
CA TYR A 11 -3.30 -8.65 -0.76
C TYR A 11 -2.04 -9.12 -0.03
N PHE A 12 -1.58 -8.38 0.98
CA PHE A 12 -0.45 -8.85 1.80
C PHE A 12 -0.73 -10.19 2.46
N LYS A 13 -1.91 -10.38 3.05
CA LYS A 13 -2.29 -11.59 3.79
C LYS A 13 -2.43 -12.81 2.88
N TYR A 14 -3.20 -12.71 1.80
CA TYR A 14 -3.59 -13.87 0.98
C TYR A 14 -2.73 -14.09 -0.26
N VAL A 15 -2.13 -13.04 -0.82
CA VAL A 15 -1.30 -13.17 -2.03
C VAL A 15 0.18 -13.21 -1.68
N LEU A 16 0.63 -12.39 -0.74
CA LEU A 16 2.04 -12.38 -0.30
C LEU A 16 2.29 -13.25 0.94
N GLY A 17 1.25 -13.80 1.58
CA GLY A 17 1.39 -14.70 2.73
C GLY A 17 1.84 -14.02 4.02
N CYS A 18 1.70 -12.70 4.13
CA CYS A 18 2.07 -11.94 5.33
C CYS A 18 1.11 -12.29 6.47
N LYS A 19 1.65 -12.83 7.57
CA LYS A 19 0.84 -13.22 8.74
C LYS A 19 0.49 -12.04 9.65
N ILE A 20 1.29 -10.98 9.60
CA ILE A 20 1.11 -9.77 10.39
C ILE A 20 0.78 -8.64 9.42
N VAL A 21 -0.44 -8.14 9.52
CA VAL A 21 -0.94 -6.96 8.81
C VAL A 21 -1.65 -6.09 9.84
N VAL A 22 -1.26 -4.82 9.92
CA VAL A 22 -1.77 -3.83 10.86
C VAL A 22 -2.32 -2.66 10.05
N TYR A 23 -3.45 -2.11 10.46
CA TYR A 23 -4.16 -1.06 9.75
C TYR A 23 -4.23 0.23 10.59
N ASN A 24 -4.32 1.39 9.93
CA ASN A 24 -4.53 2.71 10.56
C ASN A 24 -3.53 2.98 11.71
N CYS A 25 -2.24 2.76 11.48
CA CYS A 25 -1.22 2.96 12.51
C CYS A 25 -0.96 4.45 12.70
N HIS A 26 -1.41 5.01 13.82
CA HIS A 26 -1.26 6.42 14.14
C HIS A 26 0.15 6.72 14.67
N LEU A 27 0.74 7.82 14.21
CA LEU A 27 2.08 8.26 14.60
C LEU A 27 2.01 9.32 15.71
N GLU A 28 2.92 9.26 16.67
CA GLU A 28 2.98 10.23 17.79
C GLU A 28 3.17 11.67 17.32
N ALA A 29 3.96 11.89 16.26
CA ALA A 29 4.17 13.20 15.65
C ALA A 29 3.05 13.64 14.69
N GLY A 30 1.94 12.90 14.66
CA GLY A 30 0.79 13.17 13.79
C GLY A 30 0.87 12.52 12.41
N GLY A 31 -0.30 12.15 11.90
CA GLY A 31 -0.48 11.36 10.68
C GLY A 31 -0.58 9.87 10.97
N GLU A 32 -0.74 9.09 9.90
CA GLU A 32 -0.96 7.65 9.97
C GLU A 32 -0.21 6.92 8.85
N ILE A 33 0.00 5.62 9.04
CA ILE A 33 0.36 4.65 8.01
C ILE A 33 -0.85 3.71 7.84
N ASP A 34 -1.41 3.69 6.64
CA ASP A 34 -2.69 3.06 6.37
C ASP A 34 -2.63 1.55 6.54
N VAL A 35 -1.57 0.92 6.00
CA VAL A 35 -1.31 -0.52 6.15
C VAL A 35 0.17 -0.77 6.42
N ILE A 36 0.46 -1.57 7.45
CA ILE A 36 1.80 -2.10 7.73
C ILE A 36 1.74 -3.61 7.61
N ALA A 37 2.64 -4.21 6.84
CA ALA A 37 2.74 -5.66 6.72
C ALA A 37 4.16 -6.14 6.96
N LEU A 38 4.31 -7.28 7.62
CA LEU A 38 5.60 -7.95 7.77
C LEU A 38 5.73 -9.05 6.72
N ALA A 39 6.83 -9.04 5.97
CA ALA A 39 7.14 -10.09 5.01
C ALA A 39 7.17 -11.48 5.69
N PRO A 40 6.82 -12.56 4.97
CA PRO A 40 6.74 -13.90 5.55
C PRO A 40 8.04 -14.40 6.18
N ASP A 41 9.18 -14.00 5.61
CA ASP A 41 10.53 -14.31 6.10
C ASP A 41 11.00 -13.34 7.22
N GLY A 42 10.23 -12.29 7.49
CA GLY A 42 10.55 -11.24 8.43
C GLY A 42 11.65 -10.28 7.98
N SER A 43 12.22 -10.41 6.78
CA SER A 43 13.32 -9.54 6.36
C SER A 43 12.87 -8.10 6.12
N ARG A 44 11.62 -7.93 5.67
CA ARG A 44 11.05 -6.64 5.27
C ARG A 44 9.82 -6.25 6.06
N VAL A 45 9.66 -4.94 6.25
CA VAL A 45 8.41 -4.32 6.68
C VAL A 45 7.91 -3.38 5.59
N TYR A 46 6.68 -3.60 5.15
CA TYR A 46 6.01 -2.77 4.15
C TYR A 46 5.18 -1.71 4.86
N LEU A 47 5.35 -0.45 4.50
CA LEU A 47 4.65 0.69 5.07
C LEU A 47 3.87 1.39 3.96
N CYS A 48 2.57 1.17 3.92
CA CYS A 48 1.74 1.54 2.78
C CYS A 48 0.92 2.80 3.06
N GLU A 49 0.97 3.70 2.09
CA GLU A 49 -0.06 4.70 1.81
C GLU A 49 -1.05 4.11 0.80
N VAL A 50 -2.35 4.25 1.06
CA VAL A 50 -3.43 3.75 0.22
C VAL A 50 -4.35 4.90 -0.19
N ALA A 51 -4.35 5.22 -1.48
CA ALA A 51 -5.16 6.30 -2.03
C ALA A 51 -6.04 5.78 -3.17
N THR A 52 -7.30 5.45 -2.86
CA THR A 52 -8.26 4.81 -3.78
C THR A 52 -9.13 5.77 -4.59
N HIS A 53 -8.71 7.03 -4.75
CA HIS A 53 -9.46 8.03 -5.51
C HIS A 53 -9.61 7.64 -6.99
N LEU A 54 -10.85 7.36 -7.42
CA LEU A 54 -11.15 6.93 -8.79
C LEU A 54 -11.09 8.07 -9.82
N ARG A 55 -11.13 9.33 -9.36
CA ARG A 55 -10.97 10.52 -10.21
C ARG A 55 -9.51 10.93 -10.43
N GLY A 56 -8.57 10.12 -9.93
CA GLY A 56 -7.14 10.40 -9.97
C GLY A 56 -6.61 10.82 -8.61
N LEU A 57 -5.39 10.37 -8.29
CA LEU A 57 -4.62 10.88 -7.16
C LEU A 57 -4.23 12.33 -7.40
N LEU A 58 -4.69 13.23 -6.54
CA LEU A 58 -4.21 14.61 -6.48
C LEU A 58 -4.41 15.12 -5.05
N TYR A 59 -3.30 15.52 -4.42
CA TYR A 59 -3.34 16.19 -3.13
C TYR A 59 -3.15 17.70 -3.31
N GLY A 60 -4.16 18.47 -2.95
CA GLY A 60 -4.20 19.90 -3.23
C GLY A 60 -4.42 20.14 -4.73
N ASP A 61 -3.79 21.18 -5.27
CA ASP A 61 -4.14 21.70 -6.60
C ASP A 61 -3.11 21.35 -7.69
N SER A 62 -2.05 20.59 -7.37
CA SER A 62 -0.99 20.28 -8.33
C SER A 62 -0.27 18.95 -8.09
N ASN A 63 0.36 18.43 -9.15
CA ASN A 63 1.27 17.28 -9.06
C ASN A 63 2.43 17.57 -8.10
N ALA A 64 2.99 18.78 -8.14
CA ALA A 64 4.09 19.17 -7.28
C ALA A 64 3.70 19.07 -5.80
N THR A 65 2.52 19.60 -5.43
CA THR A 65 1.96 19.49 -4.09
C THR A 65 1.75 18.03 -3.68
N THR A 66 1.30 17.19 -4.62
CA THR A 66 1.13 15.75 -4.41
C THR A 66 2.47 15.07 -4.11
N CYS A 67 3.48 15.30 -4.93
CA CYS A 67 4.82 14.76 -4.74
C CYS A 67 5.45 15.22 -3.42
N THR A 68 5.30 16.50 -3.04
CA THR A 68 5.78 17.00 -1.74
C THR A 68 5.13 16.26 -0.57
N ARG A 69 3.81 16.05 -0.62
CA ARG A 69 3.09 15.31 0.43
C ARG A 69 3.51 13.85 0.52
N ILE A 70 3.68 13.19 -0.63
CA ILE A 70 4.18 11.80 -0.68
C ILE A 70 5.62 11.74 -0.15
N ALA A 71 6.48 12.67 -0.51
CA ALA A 71 7.85 12.74 0.01
C ALA A 71 7.90 12.88 1.54
N HIS A 72 7.00 13.68 2.13
CA HIS A 72 6.86 13.76 3.58
C HIS A 72 6.37 12.45 4.20
N LYS A 73 5.42 11.76 3.55
CA LYS A 73 4.95 10.44 4.00
C LYS A 73 6.07 9.39 3.96
N ILE A 74 6.88 9.36 2.89
CA ILE A 74 8.07 8.50 2.78
C ILE A 74 9.00 8.72 3.97
N LYS A 75 9.39 9.97 4.24
CA LYS A 75 10.31 10.30 5.34
C LYS A 75 9.76 9.91 6.71
N ARG A 76 8.47 10.14 6.96
CA ARG A 76 7.83 9.74 8.22
C ARG A 76 7.78 8.23 8.39
N ALA A 77 7.43 7.50 7.33
CA ALA A 77 7.40 6.04 7.36
C ALA A 77 8.81 5.46 7.60
N ALA A 78 9.85 6.03 6.95
CA ALA A 78 11.23 5.62 7.18
C ALA A 78 11.67 5.86 8.64
N ALA A 79 11.36 7.02 9.21
CA ALA A 79 11.67 7.31 10.61
C ALA A 79 10.91 6.38 11.57
N PHE A 80 9.63 6.14 11.31
CA PHE A 80 8.83 5.19 12.10
C PHE A 80 9.41 3.77 12.03
N ALA A 81 9.80 3.32 10.84
CA ALA A 81 10.36 1.99 10.68
C ALA A 81 11.72 1.83 11.38
N ALA A 82 12.59 2.84 11.29
CA ALA A 82 13.88 2.85 11.99
C ALA A 82 13.72 2.73 13.51
N ALA A 83 12.68 3.35 14.09
CA ALA A 83 12.41 3.29 15.52
C ALA A 83 11.76 1.97 15.97
N ASN A 84 10.86 1.39 15.17
CA ASN A 84 9.99 0.28 15.60
C ASN A 84 10.39 -1.08 15.03
N PHE A 85 11.14 -1.12 13.93
CA PHE A 85 11.53 -2.35 13.25
C PHE A 85 13.06 -2.40 12.98
N PRO A 86 13.90 -2.25 14.02
CA PRO A 86 15.35 -2.30 13.86
C PRO A 86 15.78 -3.64 13.24
N GLY A 87 16.71 -3.58 12.30
CA GLY A 87 17.26 -4.76 11.60
C GLY A 87 16.38 -5.33 10.49
N ARG A 88 15.25 -4.70 10.17
CA ARG A 88 14.42 -5.05 8.99
C ARG A 88 14.59 -3.99 7.91
N GLU A 89 14.47 -4.41 6.65
CA GLU A 89 14.47 -3.51 5.50
C GLU A 89 13.08 -2.84 5.37
N PRO A 90 12.98 -1.51 5.54
CA PRO A 90 11.72 -0.81 5.39
C PRO A 90 11.45 -0.50 3.92
N VAL A 91 10.24 -0.81 3.43
CA VAL A 91 9.80 -0.47 2.08
C VAL A 91 8.55 0.39 2.18
N PHE A 92 8.66 1.66 1.80
CA PHE A 92 7.49 2.52 1.65
C PHE A 92 6.75 2.16 0.37
N MET A 93 5.42 2.06 0.45
CA MET A 93 4.59 1.76 -0.70
C MET A 93 3.47 2.77 -0.90
N LEU A 94 3.20 3.16 -2.14
CA LEU A 94 1.99 3.91 -2.51
C LEU A 94 1.10 3.02 -3.38
N TRP A 95 -0.15 2.84 -2.97
CA TRP A 95 -1.16 2.09 -3.69
C TRP A 95 -2.23 3.02 -4.22
N ALA A 96 -2.34 3.14 -5.54
CA ALA A 96 -3.36 4.00 -6.16
C ALA A 96 -3.89 3.44 -7.50
N PRO A 97 -5.22 3.25 -7.65
CA PRO A 97 -5.80 2.68 -8.87
C PRO A 97 -5.80 3.64 -10.05
N ALA A 98 -5.80 4.95 -9.80
CA ALA A 98 -5.89 5.97 -10.84
C ALA A 98 -4.88 7.10 -10.58
N VAL A 99 -3.88 7.21 -11.44
CA VAL A 99 -2.84 8.25 -11.39
C VAL A 99 -2.59 8.77 -12.80
N SER A 100 -2.62 10.09 -12.97
CA SER A 100 -2.37 10.73 -14.27
C SER A 100 -0.96 10.41 -14.79
N ARG A 101 -0.76 10.42 -16.10
CA ARG A 101 0.58 10.17 -16.70
C ARG A 101 1.64 11.15 -16.21
N GLY A 102 1.26 12.43 -16.08
CA GLY A 102 2.15 13.46 -15.57
C GLY A 102 2.60 13.15 -14.14
N LEU A 103 1.65 12.88 -13.24
CA LEU A 103 1.95 12.58 -11.86
C LEU A 103 2.74 11.27 -11.71
N ALA A 104 2.42 10.24 -12.50
CA ALA A 104 3.16 8.98 -12.47
C ALA A 104 4.65 9.15 -12.81
N ARG A 105 4.97 10.04 -13.77
CA ARG A 105 6.36 10.39 -14.10
C ARG A 105 7.03 11.16 -12.96
N ASP A 106 6.33 12.12 -12.36
CA ASP A 106 6.86 12.92 -11.25
C ASP A 106 7.12 12.03 -10.01
N LEU A 107 6.24 11.05 -9.76
CA LEU A 107 6.42 10.02 -8.74
C LEU A 107 7.61 9.10 -9.07
N ALA A 108 7.82 8.72 -10.32
CA ALA A 108 9.00 7.91 -10.69
C ALA A 108 10.32 8.63 -10.31
N ALA A 109 10.43 9.93 -10.59
CA ALA A 109 11.57 10.74 -10.16
C ALA A 109 11.69 10.84 -8.63
N LEU A 110 10.57 10.94 -7.92
CA LEU A 110 10.56 10.91 -6.45
C LEU A 110 11.07 9.56 -5.90
N LYS A 111 10.69 8.45 -6.53
CA LYS A 111 11.17 7.10 -6.16
C LYS A 111 12.68 7.00 -6.33
N GLU A 112 13.22 7.46 -7.45
CA GLU A 112 14.67 7.47 -7.71
C GLU A 112 15.41 8.31 -6.66
N SER A 113 14.97 9.55 -6.42
CA SER A 113 15.62 10.42 -5.42
C SER A 113 15.50 9.91 -3.98
N SER A 114 14.48 9.10 -3.67
CA SER A 114 14.33 8.47 -2.35
C SER A 114 15.30 7.30 -2.18
N LEU A 115 15.55 6.55 -3.27
CA LEU A 115 16.53 5.47 -3.27
C LEU A 115 17.96 6.00 -3.08
N ASP A 116 18.29 7.14 -3.67
CA ASP A 116 19.58 7.83 -3.45
C ASP A 116 19.79 8.23 -1.98
N GLN A 117 18.69 8.43 -1.23
CA GLN A 117 18.70 8.68 0.21
C GLN A 117 18.66 7.40 1.05
N GLY A 118 18.76 6.22 0.42
CA GLY A 118 18.73 4.92 1.08
C GLY A 118 17.34 4.46 1.53
N ILE A 119 16.27 5.06 1.01
CA ILE A 119 14.89 4.70 1.36
C ILE A 119 14.29 3.86 0.23
N ALA A 120 13.98 2.59 0.50
CA ALA A 120 13.33 1.73 -0.48
C ALA A 120 11.86 2.15 -0.69
N VAL A 121 11.48 2.37 -1.94
CA VAL A 121 10.17 2.87 -2.34
C VAL A 121 9.60 2.05 -3.50
N GLU A 122 8.36 1.61 -3.36
CA GLU A 122 7.61 0.91 -4.42
C GLU A 122 6.24 1.56 -4.66
N PHE A 123 5.92 1.86 -5.91
CA PHE A 123 4.64 2.46 -6.26
C PHE A 123 3.82 1.47 -7.08
N ILE A 124 2.66 1.09 -6.54
CA ILE A 124 1.69 0.19 -7.16
C ILE A 124 0.57 1.04 -7.74
N LEU A 125 0.77 1.48 -8.98
CA LEU A 125 -0.09 2.47 -9.63
C LEU A 125 -0.84 1.85 -10.82
N ASN A 126 -2.05 2.33 -11.10
CA ASN A 126 -2.76 2.07 -12.35
C ASN A 126 -2.85 0.55 -12.70
N ARG A 127 -2.09 0.11 -13.71
CA ARG A 127 -2.09 -1.27 -14.20
C ARG A 127 -1.50 -2.24 -13.19
N ASP A 128 -0.50 -1.82 -12.42
CA ASP A 128 0.12 -2.66 -11.39
C ASP A 128 -0.86 -2.87 -10.24
N TYR A 129 -1.58 -1.82 -9.84
CA TYR A 129 -2.70 -1.93 -8.89
C TYR A 129 -3.76 -2.92 -9.41
N THR A 130 -4.16 -2.77 -10.67
CA THR A 130 -5.12 -3.68 -11.31
C THR A 130 -4.63 -5.14 -11.29
N ALA A 131 -3.35 -5.36 -11.57
CA ALA A 131 -2.75 -6.69 -11.55
C ALA A 131 -2.76 -7.29 -10.13
N CYS A 132 -2.44 -6.50 -9.11
CA CYS A 132 -2.53 -6.94 -7.72
C CYS A 132 -3.95 -7.32 -7.32
N ILE A 133 -4.96 -6.51 -7.66
CA ILE A 133 -6.37 -6.82 -7.34
C ILE A 133 -6.83 -8.08 -8.07
N ARG A 134 -6.46 -8.29 -9.34
CA ARG A 134 -6.80 -9.53 -10.06
C ARG A 134 -6.20 -10.78 -9.41
N ARG A 135 -4.96 -10.70 -8.92
CA ARG A 135 -4.34 -11.79 -8.16
C ARG A 135 -5.09 -12.05 -6.85
N LEU A 136 -5.57 -10.99 -6.19
CA LEU A 136 -6.38 -11.12 -4.98
C LEU A 136 -7.73 -11.79 -5.27
N GLN A 137 -8.38 -11.43 -6.37
CA GLN A 137 -9.62 -12.07 -6.82
C GLN A 137 -9.42 -13.56 -7.10
N GLU A 138 -8.33 -13.93 -7.78
CA GLU A 138 -8.01 -15.34 -8.03
C GLU A 138 -7.79 -16.10 -6.71
N ALA A 139 -7.07 -15.51 -5.75
CA ALA A 139 -6.92 -16.09 -4.42
C ALA A 139 -8.28 -16.24 -3.70
N ALA A 140 -9.19 -15.28 -3.84
CA ALA A 140 -10.54 -15.33 -3.25
C ALA A 140 -11.42 -16.39 -3.92
N ARG A 141 -11.28 -16.61 -5.23
CA ARG A 141 -11.96 -17.68 -5.97
C ARG A 141 -11.53 -19.07 -5.48
N GLN A 142 -10.25 -19.26 -5.19
CA GLN A 142 -9.72 -20.57 -4.77
C GLN A 142 -9.93 -20.84 -3.27
N ASN A 143 -10.08 -19.80 -2.46
CA ASN A 143 -10.21 -19.91 -1.03
C ASN A 143 -11.65 -19.67 -0.58
N ILE A 144 -12.37 -20.73 -0.22
CA ILE A 144 -13.76 -20.64 0.29
C ILE A 144 -13.86 -20.53 1.82
N LYS A 145 -12.74 -20.56 2.55
CA LYS A 145 -12.76 -20.47 4.00
C LYS A 145 -13.18 -19.07 4.43
N THR A 146 -14.09 -18.99 5.39
CA THR A 146 -14.51 -17.71 5.98
C THR A 146 -13.30 -16.95 6.52
N THR A 147 -13.31 -15.64 6.30
CA THR A 147 -12.31 -14.70 6.81
C THR A 147 -12.98 -13.53 7.50
N ASP A 148 -12.23 -12.89 8.39
CA ASP A 148 -12.53 -11.62 9.02
C ASP A 148 -12.16 -10.39 8.17
N GLU A 149 -11.45 -10.57 7.05
CA GLU A 149 -11.06 -9.47 6.14
C GLU A 149 -12.23 -9.06 5.23
N PRO A 150 -12.85 -7.88 5.42
CA PRO A 150 -14.11 -7.54 4.76
C PRO A 150 -14.01 -7.50 3.23
N ALA A 151 -12.94 -6.90 2.68
CA ALA A 151 -12.77 -6.82 1.25
C ALA A 151 -12.51 -8.20 0.62
N PHE A 152 -11.65 -9.03 1.24
CA PHE A 152 -11.44 -10.39 0.74
C PHE A 152 -12.72 -11.22 0.82
N ARG A 153 -13.49 -11.09 1.90
CA ARG A 153 -14.78 -11.77 2.04
C ARG A 153 -15.77 -11.36 0.96
N LEU A 154 -15.85 -10.06 0.66
CA LEU A 154 -16.66 -9.56 -0.44
C LEU A 154 -16.25 -10.19 -1.78
N LEU A 155 -14.94 -10.24 -2.07
CA LEU A 155 -14.44 -10.88 -3.29
C LEU A 155 -14.79 -12.37 -3.33
N GLN A 156 -14.62 -13.11 -2.23
CA GLN A 156 -15.02 -14.53 -2.15
C GLN A 156 -16.50 -14.70 -2.53
N ILE A 157 -17.38 -13.85 -1.99
CA ILE A 157 -18.82 -13.90 -2.26
C ILE A 157 -19.06 -13.63 -3.76
N LEU A 158 -18.50 -12.55 -4.30
CA LEU A 158 -18.68 -12.15 -5.70
C LEU A 158 -18.21 -13.22 -6.68
N GLU A 159 -17.09 -13.90 -6.41
CA GLU A 159 -16.55 -14.96 -7.26
C GLU A 159 -17.38 -16.27 -7.23
N HIS A 160 -18.31 -16.42 -6.28
CA HIS A 160 -19.12 -17.62 -6.09
C HIS A 160 -20.64 -17.41 -6.22
N LEU A 161 -21.08 -16.23 -6.68
CA LEU A 161 -22.49 -16.00 -7.04
C LEU A 161 -22.91 -16.93 -8.20
N ARG A 162 -24.18 -17.33 -8.21
CA ARG A 162 -24.77 -18.25 -9.21
C ARG A 162 -25.69 -17.52 -10.16
#